data_AF-A0A183I4V0-F1
#
_entry.id   AF-A0A183I4V0-F1
#
_cell.length_a   1.000
_cell.length_b   1.000
_cell.length_c   1.000
_cell.angle_alpha   90.00
_cell.angle_beta   90.00
_cell.angle_gamma   90.00
#
_symmetry.space_group_name_H-M   'P 1'
#
loop_
_entity.id
_entity.type
_entity.pdbx_description
1 polymer ?
#
loop_
_entity_poly.entity_id
_entity_poly.type
_entity_poly.pdbx_seq_one_letter_code
_entity_poly.pdbx_strand_id
1 'polypeptide(L)'
;DGLIIIIVLSSAGHLYVEELEKARRADGASYFMTTTFQLPTTSNAISMHYSEETRFLFVSMENKTYVLYFNGTEFEEAQSLPFDFPLTNWCECAGVFAALSHPSCTSAVFLYPYGSTVYAQTKTLADPVIAQCMLLGSDCVSQFLVQILANQNLQLFQSCWLMEPDFWVKDVERSMLETEIRPYAIVEDEIPEPDMVTVFEQCRPIQKLEFYSKALEHIYDTAELTKRITSSGMSIVCLKQREFEVVVKNLDWNCIICALRIEVTPDKCPTSVTVFGKKINLQTKMSRIFDVRLTRKQSISCNNEVTLNFTCNNVFGKTKKDFGFPTASYRFDQIITLPEQLVASFISTCCRLHSCTKRKRMDWLLPLALKFTAPDFEHITVNHRALILLRQLSPTTPSFLEQKDATLFSSLINHRNSGTLQLSLFNAFAVQLKVITLHRVASFHQLIKKRWHKNK
;
A
#
# COMPACT_ATOMS: atom_id res chain seq x y z
N ASP A 1 -16.45 -9.57 -15.89
CA ASP A 1 -16.72 -10.05 -17.26
C ASP A 1 -15.39 -10.35 -17.93
N GLY A 2 -14.98 -11.62 -17.88
CA GLY A 2 -13.63 -12.08 -18.24
C GLY A 2 -13.52 -12.47 -19.70
N LEU A 3 -13.53 -11.47 -20.60
CA LEU A 3 -13.17 -11.66 -21.99
C LEU A 3 -11.66 -11.88 -22.09
N ILE A 4 -11.26 -13.06 -22.53
CA ILE A 4 -9.84 -13.37 -22.81
C ILE A 4 -9.59 -13.01 -24.27
N ILE A 5 -8.70 -12.04 -24.51
CA ILE A 5 -8.27 -11.64 -25.85
C ILE A 5 -6.92 -12.29 -26.13
N ILE A 6 -6.80 -12.94 -27.27
CA ILE A 6 -5.57 -13.52 -27.78
C ILE A 6 -5.00 -12.57 -28.83
N ILE A 7 -3.77 -12.12 -28.60
CA ILE A 7 -3.01 -11.30 -29.53
C ILE A 7 -1.83 -12.13 -30.04
N VAL A 8 -1.71 -12.30 -31.35
CA VAL A 8 -0.64 -13.08 -31.98
C VAL A 8 0.04 -12.23 -33.04
N LEU A 9 1.35 -12.06 -32.91
CA LEU A 9 2.20 -11.49 -33.94
C LEU A 9 2.84 -12.64 -34.74
N SER A 10 2.50 -12.74 -36.02
CA SER A 10 3.11 -13.74 -36.91
C SER A 10 4.48 -13.31 -37.40
N SER A 11 5.33 -14.28 -37.77
CA SER A 11 6.66 -14.01 -38.34
C SER A 11 6.63 -13.10 -39.58
N ALA A 12 5.56 -13.21 -40.39
CA ALA A 12 5.31 -12.37 -41.57
C ALA A 12 4.84 -10.93 -41.23
N GLY A 13 4.77 -10.57 -39.94
CA GLY A 13 4.38 -9.22 -39.50
C GLY A 13 2.87 -8.99 -39.42
N HIS A 14 2.04 -10.00 -39.61
CA HIS A 14 0.59 -9.87 -39.39
C HIS A 14 0.26 -9.97 -37.91
N LEU A 15 -0.52 -9.01 -37.42
CA LEU A 15 -1.06 -8.98 -36.06
C LEU A 15 -2.49 -9.51 -36.07
N TYR A 16 -2.74 -10.58 -35.32
CA TYR A 16 -4.06 -11.19 -35.14
C TYR A 16 -4.58 -10.88 -33.75
N VAL A 17 -5.85 -10.49 -33.64
CA VAL A 17 -6.50 -10.16 -32.37
C VAL A 17 -7.85 -10.85 -32.32
N GLU A 18 -8.07 -11.73 -31.35
CA GLU A 18 -9.33 -12.47 -31.30
C GLU A 18 -9.80 -12.73 -29.87
N GLU A 19 -11.11 -12.69 -29.67
CA GLU A 19 -11.74 -13.08 -28.40
C GLU A 19 -11.84 -14.60 -28.29
N LEU A 20 -11.25 -15.18 -27.24
CA LEU A 20 -11.23 -16.63 -27.00
C LEU A 20 -12.64 -17.23 -26.85
N GLU A 21 -13.64 -16.45 -26.42
CA GLU A 21 -15.03 -16.91 -26.34
C GLU A 21 -15.64 -17.21 -27.72
N LYS A 22 -15.16 -16.56 -28.80
CA LYS A 22 -15.51 -16.93 -30.17
C LYS A 22 -14.85 -18.27 -30.55
N ALA A 23 -13.64 -18.51 -30.06
CA ALA A 23 -12.92 -19.76 -30.29
C ALA A 23 -13.52 -20.97 -29.57
N ARG A 24 -14.09 -20.77 -28.37
CA ARG A 24 -14.78 -21.83 -27.60
C ARG A 24 -16.01 -22.41 -28.28
N ARG A 25 -16.61 -21.67 -29.22
CA ARG A 25 -17.79 -22.11 -29.99
C ARG A 25 -17.45 -22.88 -31.27
N ALA A 26 -16.16 -23.05 -31.58
CA ALA A 26 -15.73 -23.81 -32.74
C ALA A 26 -15.79 -25.31 -32.44
N ASP A 27 -16.72 -26.01 -33.10
CA ASP A 27 -16.82 -27.47 -33.04
C ASP A 27 -15.63 -28.11 -33.76
N GLY A 28 -14.63 -28.54 -32.97
CA GLY A 28 -13.51 -29.35 -33.44
C GLY A 28 -12.15 -28.67 -33.34
N ALA A 29 -11.54 -28.72 -32.15
CA ALA A 29 -10.10 -28.68 -31.78
C ALA A 29 -9.11 -27.70 -32.43
N SER A 30 -9.46 -26.98 -33.49
CA SER A 30 -8.62 -26.03 -34.22
C SER A 30 -9.43 -24.80 -34.56
N TYR A 31 -8.89 -23.64 -34.22
CA TYR A 31 -9.54 -22.35 -34.39
C TYR A 31 -8.66 -21.44 -35.26
N PHE A 32 -9.23 -20.89 -36.32
CA PHE A 32 -8.54 -19.98 -37.22
C PHE A 32 -8.80 -18.54 -36.77
N MET A 33 -7.75 -17.82 -36.40
CA MET A 33 -7.83 -16.38 -36.17
C MET A 33 -7.97 -15.69 -37.53
N THR A 34 -9.04 -14.92 -37.70
CA THR A 34 -9.35 -14.26 -38.99
C THR A 34 -9.30 -12.74 -38.87
N THR A 35 -9.44 -12.22 -37.66
CA THR A 35 -9.35 -10.80 -37.39
C THR A 35 -7.89 -10.37 -37.41
N THR A 36 -7.51 -9.63 -38.44
CA THR A 36 -6.17 -9.05 -38.60
C THR A 36 -6.22 -7.56 -38.36
N PHE A 37 -5.23 -7.05 -37.63
CA PHE A 37 -4.98 -5.63 -37.48
C PHE A 37 -3.85 -5.23 -38.42
N GLN A 38 -4.09 -4.24 -39.28
CA GLN A 38 -3.07 -3.77 -40.22
C GLN A 38 -2.14 -2.77 -39.54
N LEU A 39 -0.86 -3.10 -39.54
CA LEU A 39 0.19 -2.20 -39.09
C LEU A 39 0.69 -1.36 -40.28
N PRO A 40 1.29 -0.17 -40.02
CA PRO A 40 1.75 0.75 -41.08
C PRO A 40 2.83 0.17 -41.99
N THR A 41 3.39 -1.00 -41.66
CA THR A 41 4.45 -1.69 -42.40
C THR A 41 4.24 -3.20 -42.41
N THR A 42 4.58 -3.85 -43.52
CA THR A 42 4.59 -5.32 -43.68
C THR A 42 6.01 -5.88 -43.63
N SER A 43 6.75 -5.57 -42.57
CA SER A 43 8.11 -6.09 -42.33
C SER A 43 8.09 -7.24 -41.33
N ASN A 44 9.20 -7.97 -41.20
CA ASN A 44 9.26 -9.12 -40.30
C ASN A 44 9.05 -8.72 -38.83
N ALA A 45 8.35 -9.57 -38.10
CA ALA A 45 8.12 -9.42 -36.68
C ALA A 45 9.37 -9.73 -35.86
N ILE A 46 9.64 -8.91 -34.83
CA ILE A 46 10.74 -9.13 -33.90
C ILE A 46 10.21 -9.48 -32.51
N SER A 47 9.37 -8.62 -31.95
CA SER A 47 8.81 -8.84 -30.62
C SER A 47 7.51 -8.08 -30.43
N MET A 48 6.74 -8.47 -29.42
CA MET A 48 5.57 -7.72 -28.96
C MET A 48 5.50 -7.74 -27.45
N HIS A 49 4.89 -6.71 -26.87
CA HIS A 49 4.57 -6.64 -25.45
C HIS A 49 3.21 -5.99 -25.24
N TYR A 50 2.33 -6.63 -24.49
CA TYR A 50 1.03 -6.08 -24.13
C TYR A 50 0.94 -5.90 -22.62
N SER A 51 0.51 -4.72 -22.20
CA SER A 51 0.26 -4.39 -20.79
C SER A 51 -1.24 -4.35 -20.53
N GLU A 52 -1.72 -5.20 -19.63
CA GLU A 52 -3.12 -5.12 -19.17
C GLU A 52 -3.39 -3.87 -18.32
N GLU A 53 -2.37 -3.39 -17.58
CA GLU A 53 -2.48 -2.23 -16.69
C GLU A 53 -2.65 -0.94 -17.49
N THR A 54 -1.81 -0.74 -18.50
CA THR A 54 -1.79 0.50 -19.29
C THR A 54 -2.56 0.38 -20.60
N ARG A 55 -2.94 -0.84 -21.01
CA ARG A 55 -3.62 -1.17 -22.27
C ARG A 55 -2.82 -0.81 -23.53
N PHE A 56 -1.52 -0.63 -23.40
CA PHE A 56 -0.63 -0.44 -24.54
C PHE A 56 -0.14 -1.77 -25.10
N LEU A 57 -0.19 -1.89 -26.42
CA LEU A 57 0.45 -2.93 -27.20
C LEU A 57 1.65 -2.31 -27.92
N PHE A 58 2.84 -2.80 -27.61
CA PHE A 58 4.06 -2.49 -28.32
C PHE A 58 4.35 -3.59 -29.33
N VAL A 59 4.59 -3.19 -30.57
CA VAL A 59 4.89 -4.11 -31.68
C VAL A 59 6.18 -3.69 -32.35
N SER A 60 7.24 -4.47 -32.13
CA SER A 60 8.54 -4.26 -32.76
C SER A 60 8.64 -5.04 -34.06
N MET A 61 8.81 -4.29 -35.14
CA MET A 61 9.04 -4.79 -36.48
C MET A 61 10.47 -4.47 -36.92
N GLU A 62 10.98 -5.18 -37.94
CA GLU A 62 12.35 -5.04 -38.45
C GLU A 62 12.83 -3.58 -38.60
N ASN A 63 11.94 -2.69 -39.02
CA ASN A 63 12.28 -1.29 -39.27
C ASN A 63 12.03 -0.36 -38.07
N LYS A 64 11.03 -0.65 -37.23
CA LYS A 64 10.56 0.30 -36.22
C LYS A 64 9.69 -0.38 -35.16
N THR A 65 9.60 0.25 -33.98
CA THR A 65 8.61 -0.13 -32.97
C THR A 65 7.40 0.78 -33.02
N TYR A 66 6.23 0.16 -33.02
CA TYR A 66 4.93 0.81 -32.96
C TYR A 66 4.29 0.62 -31.60
N VAL A 67 3.46 1.58 -31.21
CA VAL A 67 2.63 1.54 -30.02
C VAL A 67 1.18 1.73 -30.43
N LEU A 68 0.31 0.93 -29.84
CA LEU A 68 -1.15 0.97 -30.02
C LEU A 68 -1.81 1.02 -28.64
N TYR A 69 -2.87 1.82 -28.51
CA TYR A 69 -3.67 1.87 -27.30
C TYR A 69 -4.97 1.08 -27.49
N PHE A 70 -5.35 0.27 -26.50
CA PHE A 70 -6.63 -0.42 -26.51
C PHE A 70 -7.68 0.39 -25.73
N ASN A 71 -8.67 0.91 -26.47
CA ASN A 71 -9.71 1.79 -25.91
C ASN A 71 -10.82 1.03 -25.13
N GLY A 72 -10.78 -0.30 -25.14
CA GLY A 72 -11.79 -1.17 -24.53
C GLY A 72 -12.64 -1.96 -25.54
N THR A 73 -12.66 -1.52 -26.81
CA THR A 73 -13.35 -2.22 -27.90
C THR A 73 -12.39 -2.62 -29.02
N GLU A 74 -11.44 -1.76 -29.36
CA GLU A 74 -10.49 -1.98 -30.45
C GLU A 74 -9.14 -1.31 -30.17
N PHE A 75 -8.13 -1.67 -30.96
CA PHE A 75 -6.85 -0.98 -30.96
C PHE A 75 -6.94 0.30 -31.79
N GLU A 76 -6.42 1.38 -31.26
CA GLU A 76 -6.28 2.65 -31.97
C GLU A 76 -5.17 2.59 -33.02
N GLU A 77 -5.05 3.65 -33.81
CA GLU A 77 -4.06 3.76 -34.87
C GLU A 77 -2.63 3.61 -34.32
N ALA A 78 -1.82 2.83 -35.03
CA ALA A 78 -0.46 2.52 -34.62
C ALA A 78 0.46 3.73 -34.79
N GLN A 79 1.07 4.17 -33.69
CA GLN A 79 2.02 5.27 -33.69
C GLN A 79 3.44 4.76 -33.61
N SER A 80 4.34 5.34 -34.40
CA SER A 80 5.75 4.93 -34.39
C SER A 80 6.53 5.63 -33.28
N LEU A 81 7.35 4.89 -32.54
CA LEU A 81 8.21 5.47 -31.50
C LEU A 81 9.39 6.26 -32.12
N PRO A 82 9.98 7.22 -31.39
CA PRO A 82 10.91 8.22 -31.95
C PRO A 82 12.34 7.68 -32.20
N PHE A 83 12.52 6.37 -32.35
CA PHE A 83 13.81 5.72 -32.60
C PHE A 83 13.73 4.76 -33.79
N ASP A 84 14.84 4.60 -34.49
CA ASP A 84 14.94 3.89 -35.78
C ASP A 84 15.43 2.45 -35.64
N PHE A 85 15.20 1.82 -34.49
CA PHE A 85 15.56 0.43 -34.23
C PHE A 85 14.43 -0.32 -33.53
N PRO A 86 14.30 -1.63 -33.79
CA PRO A 86 13.34 -2.47 -33.07
C PRO A 86 13.72 -2.70 -31.62
N LEU A 87 12.74 -3.04 -30.80
CA LEU A 87 12.93 -3.41 -29.41
C LEU A 87 12.75 -4.91 -29.17
N THR A 88 13.42 -5.44 -28.15
CA THR A 88 13.34 -6.81 -27.65
C THR A 88 13.49 -6.85 -26.13
N ASN A 89 13.29 -8.02 -25.52
CA ASN A 89 13.54 -8.29 -24.10
C ASN A 89 12.75 -7.38 -23.16
N TRP A 90 11.46 -7.21 -23.41
CA TRP A 90 10.59 -6.34 -22.62
C TRP A 90 10.54 -6.69 -21.13
N CYS A 91 10.47 -5.66 -20.30
CA CYS A 91 10.23 -5.72 -18.86
C CYS A 91 9.21 -4.63 -18.49
N GLU A 92 8.33 -4.95 -17.55
CA GLU A 92 7.30 -4.04 -17.07
C GLU A 92 7.21 -4.09 -15.54
N CYS A 93 7.03 -2.93 -14.91
CA CYS A 93 6.77 -2.82 -13.49
C CYS A 93 6.07 -1.49 -13.20
N ALA A 94 4.88 -1.55 -12.60
CA ALA A 94 4.09 -0.39 -12.19
C ALA A 94 3.90 0.67 -13.31
N GLY A 95 3.47 0.22 -14.49
CA GLY A 95 3.25 1.08 -15.66
C GLY A 95 4.51 1.66 -16.32
N VAL A 96 5.72 1.28 -15.89
CA VAL A 96 6.97 1.63 -16.57
C VAL A 96 7.50 0.43 -17.34
N PHE A 97 8.05 0.69 -18.52
CA PHE A 97 8.58 -0.34 -19.42
C PHE A 97 10.07 -0.14 -19.66
N ALA A 98 10.79 -1.23 -19.80
CA ALA A 98 12.16 -1.27 -20.27
C ALA A 98 12.31 -2.30 -21.38
N ALA A 99 13.07 -1.96 -22.42
CA ALA A 99 13.38 -2.84 -23.53
C ALA A 99 14.78 -2.56 -24.06
N LEU A 100 15.29 -3.44 -24.91
CA LEU A 100 16.62 -3.33 -25.50
C LEU A 100 16.51 -3.17 -27.02
N SER A 101 17.43 -2.41 -27.61
CA SER A 101 17.57 -2.36 -29.07
C SER A 101 17.88 -3.74 -29.64
N HIS A 102 17.18 -4.14 -30.70
CA HIS A 102 17.45 -5.35 -31.44
C HIS A 102 18.26 -5.03 -32.72
N PRO A 103 19.20 -5.90 -33.14
CA PRO A 103 19.68 -7.11 -32.49
C PRO A 103 20.82 -6.88 -31.49
N SER A 104 21.33 -5.65 -31.40
CA SER A 104 22.60 -5.37 -30.71
C SER A 104 22.52 -5.44 -29.19
N CYS A 105 21.34 -5.25 -28.59
CA CYS A 105 21.13 -5.08 -27.15
C CYS A 105 22.05 -4.02 -26.51
N THR A 106 22.51 -3.03 -27.28
CA THR A 106 23.45 -1.98 -26.86
C THR A 106 22.77 -0.68 -26.46
N SER A 107 21.45 -0.55 -26.63
CA SER A 107 20.69 0.60 -26.12
C SER A 107 19.54 0.11 -25.25
N ALA A 108 19.46 0.62 -24.02
CA ALA A 108 18.30 0.46 -23.17
C ALA A 108 17.29 1.55 -23.50
N VAL A 109 16.03 1.17 -23.69
CA VAL A 109 14.91 2.09 -23.90
C VAL A 109 13.95 1.96 -22.73
N PHE A 110 13.65 3.08 -22.10
CA PHE A 110 12.68 3.21 -21.03
C PHE A 110 11.45 3.91 -21.59
N LEU A 111 10.26 3.34 -21.36
CA LEU A 111 9.00 3.93 -21.79
C LEU A 111 8.10 4.15 -20.59
N TYR A 112 7.42 5.29 -20.57
CA TYR A 112 6.45 5.64 -19.56
C TYR A 112 5.22 6.27 -20.21
N PRO A 113 4.10 5.54 -20.31
CA PRO A 113 2.84 6.11 -20.75
C PRO A 113 2.21 6.94 -19.62
N TYR A 114 1.85 8.18 -19.93
CA TYR A 114 1.10 9.04 -19.03
C TYR A 114 0.06 9.85 -19.81
N GLY A 115 -1.22 9.60 -19.50
CA GLY A 115 -2.33 10.12 -20.30
C GLY A 115 -2.28 9.55 -21.72
N SER A 116 -2.28 10.44 -22.72
CA SER A 116 -2.16 10.08 -24.14
C SER A 116 -0.72 10.12 -24.66
N THR A 117 0.26 10.41 -23.80
CA THR A 117 1.66 10.60 -24.21
C THR A 117 2.50 9.43 -23.75
N VAL A 118 3.28 8.86 -24.66
CA VAL A 118 4.30 7.86 -24.33
C VAL A 118 5.66 8.57 -24.29
N TYR A 119 6.21 8.69 -23.09
CA TYR A 119 7.55 9.22 -22.90
C TYR A 119 8.56 8.11 -23.17
N ALA A 120 9.60 8.41 -23.95
CA ALA A 120 10.65 7.47 -24.28
C ALA A 120 12.02 8.06 -23.93
N GLN A 121 12.87 7.26 -23.30
CA GLN A 121 14.26 7.61 -23.03
C GLN A 121 15.17 6.49 -23.51
N THR A 122 16.21 6.85 -24.25
CA THR A 122 17.22 5.89 -24.75
C THR A 122 18.55 6.13 -24.06
N LYS A 123 19.19 5.06 -23.61
CA LYS A 123 20.54 5.07 -23.05
C LYS A 123 21.43 4.07 -23.77
N THR A 124 22.49 4.56 -24.41
CA THR A 124 23.55 3.69 -24.94
C THR A 124 24.33 3.04 -23.81
N LEU A 125 24.54 1.74 -23.93
CA LEU A 125 25.22 0.87 -22.99
C LEU A 125 26.64 0.58 -23.49
N ALA A 126 27.56 0.33 -22.56
CA ALA A 126 28.95 0.01 -22.89
C ALA A 126 29.10 -1.40 -23.46
N ASP A 127 28.29 -2.34 -22.97
CA ASP A 127 28.28 -3.73 -23.37
C ASP A 127 26.84 -4.17 -23.68
N PRO A 128 26.64 -5.17 -24.54
CA PRO A 128 25.31 -5.69 -24.84
C PRO A 128 24.72 -6.43 -23.62
N VAL A 129 23.41 -6.26 -23.41
CA VAL A 129 22.67 -6.90 -22.30
C VAL A 129 22.17 -8.28 -22.74
N ILE A 130 22.43 -9.30 -21.91
CA ILE A 130 22.00 -10.69 -22.14
C ILE A 130 20.68 -11.02 -21.44
N ALA A 131 20.41 -10.37 -20.30
CA ALA A 131 19.17 -10.56 -19.55
C ALA A 131 18.86 -9.28 -18.77
N GLN A 132 17.57 -8.98 -18.60
CA GLN A 132 17.13 -7.91 -17.73
C GLN A 132 15.86 -8.28 -16.98
N CYS A 133 15.67 -7.69 -15.81
CA CYS A 133 14.43 -7.76 -15.05
C CYS A 133 14.17 -6.42 -14.35
N MET A 134 12.89 -6.12 -14.12
CA MET A 134 12.47 -4.92 -13.41
C MET A 134 11.72 -5.28 -12.13
N LEU A 135 12.02 -4.57 -11.05
CA LEU A 135 11.51 -4.84 -9.71
C LEU A 135 11.00 -3.55 -9.07
N LEU A 136 9.93 -3.67 -8.29
CA LEU A 136 9.45 -2.57 -7.44
C LEU A 136 10.21 -2.57 -6.12
N GLY A 137 10.64 -1.38 -5.70
CA GLY A 137 11.25 -1.15 -4.39
C GLY A 137 10.27 -1.37 -3.25
N SER A 138 10.80 -1.60 -2.05
CA SER A 138 9.98 -1.76 -0.84
C SER A 138 9.25 -0.49 -0.41
N ASP A 139 9.61 0.66 -1.00
CA ASP A 139 8.90 1.93 -0.85
C ASP A 139 7.69 2.06 -1.77
N CYS A 140 7.45 1.08 -2.65
CA CYS A 140 6.38 1.04 -3.65
C CYS A 140 6.42 2.19 -4.68
N VAL A 141 7.53 2.93 -4.75
CA VAL A 141 7.69 4.10 -5.62
C VAL A 141 8.96 4.02 -6.45
N SER A 142 10.00 3.37 -5.93
CA SER A 142 11.23 3.15 -6.67
C SER A 142 11.09 1.96 -7.62
N GLN A 143 11.55 2.08 -8.86
CA GLN A 143 11.74 0.92 -9.74
C GLN A 143 13.23 0.66 -9.95
N PHE A 144 13.58 -0.63 -9.90
CA PHE A 144 14.94 -1.11 -10.11
C PHE A 144 14.98 -1.93 -11.39
N LEU A 145 15.77 -1.51 -12.36
CA LEU A 145 16.13 -2.35 -13.51
C LEU A 145 17.47 -3.01 -13.22
N VAL A 146 17.49 -4.34 -13.22
CA VAL A 146 18.70 -5.14 -13.11
C VAL A 146 19.01 -5.71 -14.49
N GLN A 147 20.21 -5.46 -15.00
CA GLN A 147 20.69 -5.98 -16.27
C GLN A 147 21.96 -6.80 -16.06
N ILE A 148 22.05 -7.93 -16.77
CA ILE A 148 23.26 -8.73 -16.88
C ILE A 148 23.86 -8.43 -18.24
N LEU A 149 25.08 -7.92 -18.26
CA LEU A 149 25.83 -7.61 -19.46
C LEU A 149 26.53 -8.88 -19.99
N ALA A 150 26.92 -8.88 -21.27
CA ALA A 150 27.61 -10.01 -21.88
C ALA A 150 28.97 -10.32 -21.22
N ASN A 151 29.61 -9.32 -20.61
CA ASN A 151 30.81 -9.49 -19.78
C ASN A 151 30.51 -10.03 -18.37
N GLN A 152 29.27 -10.45 -18.09
CA GLN A 152 28.76 -10.94 -16.81
C GLN A 152 28.72 -9.89 -15.68
N ASN A 153 28.99 -8.62 -15.98
CA ASN A 153 28.79 -7.56 -15.02
C ASN A 153 27.30 -7.26 -14.83
N LEU A 154 26.95 -6.88 -13.61
CA LEU A 154 25.61 -6.41 -13.26
C LEU A 154 25.55 -4.90 -13.40
N GLN A 155 24.53 -4.42 -14.10
CA GLN A 155 24.18 -3.02 -14.17
C GLN A 155 22.82 -2.81 -13.52
N LEU A 156 22.73 -1.77 -12.69
CA LEU A 156 21.54 -1.42 -11.93
C LEU A 156 21.13 0.01 -12.26
N PHE A 157 19.88 0.19 -12.64
CA PHE A 157 19.24 1.50 -12.72
C PHE A 157 18.18 1.60 -11.63
N GLN A 158 18.13 2.75 -10.97
CA GLN A 158 17.10 3.07 -9.98
C GLN A 158 16.44 4.38 -10.39
N SER A 159 15.12 4.45 -10.26
CA SER A 159 14.35 5.68 -10.32
C SER A 159 13.49 5.85 -9.08
N CYS A 160 13.11 7.10 -8.79
CA CYS A 160 12.18 7.47 -7.72
C CYS A 160 11.16 8.46 -8.29
N TRP A 161 9.89 8.07 -8.43
CA TRP A 161 8.85 8.96 -8.94
C TRP A 161 8.30 9.86 -7.83
N LEU A 162 8.87 11.05 -7.67
CA LEU A 162 8.31 12.12 -6.84
C LEU A 162 7.70 13.19 -7.75
N MET A 163 6.44 13.00 -8.14
CA MET A 163 5.49 14.01 -8.65
C MET A 163 5.88 14.92 -9.84
N GLU A 164 7.02 14.73 -10.48
CA GLU A 164 7.33 15.21 -11.84
C GLU A 164 7.95 14.06 -12.64
N PRO A 165 7.81 14.01 -13.97
CA PRO A 165 8.47 13.02 -14.80
C PRO A 165 9.98 13.32 -14.85
N ASP A 166 10.65 13.07 -13.74
CA ASP A 166 12.10 13.22 -13.60
C ASP A 166 12.72 11.93 -14.13
N PHE A 167 12.98 11.92 -15.44
CA PHE A 167 13.48 10.76 -16.17
C PHE A 167 14.90 10.36 -15.76
N TRP A 168 15.21 9.08 -15.97
CA TRP A 168 16.09 8.25 -15.13
C TRP A 168 17.60 8.52 -15.26
N VAL A 169 18.05 9.50 -16.04
CA VAL A 169 19.48 9.75 -16.28
C VAL A 169 19.76 11.25 -16.46
N LYS A 170 20.63 11.82 -15.61
CA LYS A 170 21.13 13.19 -15.77
C LYS A 170 21.96 13.33 -17.06
N ASP A 171 21.80 14.44 -17.76
CA ASP A 171 22.63 14.90 -18.90
C ASP A 171 22.50 14.14 -20.26
N VAL A 172 21.29 13.74 -20.68
CA VAL A 172 21.03 13.17 -22.03
C VAL A 172 20.06 14.05 -22.84
N GLU A 173 20.36 14.24 -24.13
CA GLU A 173 19.58 15.04 -25.09
C GLU A 173 18.27 14.32 -25.51
N ARG A 174 17.20 15.08 -25.76
CA ARG A 174 15.79 14.62 -25.70
C ARG A 174 15.10 14.70 -27.06
N SER A 175 14.22 13.73 -27.38
CA SER A 175 13.27 13.81 -28.50
C SER A 175 11.83 13.73 -27.99
N MET A 176 10.99 14.68 -28.41
CA MET A 176 9.57 14.81 -28.04
C MET A 176 8.73 14.66 -29.31
N LEU A 177 7.69 13.84 -29.27
CA LEU A 177 6.77 13.65 -30.39
C LEU A 177 5.38 14.10 -29.92
N GLU A 178 4.99 15.31 -30.31
CA GLU A 178 3.62 15.80 -30.12
C GLU A 178 2.72 15.12 -31.15
N THR A 179 1.68 14.44 -30.68
CA THR A 179 0.57 13.99 -31.53
C THR A 179 -0.58 14.98 -31.47
N GLU A 180 -1.27 15.15 -32.59
CA GLU A 180 -2.24 16.24 -32.79
C GLU A 180 -3.30 16.34 -31.70
N ILE A 181 -3.45 17.56 -31.18
CA ILE A 181 -4.52 17.94 -30.28
C ILE A 181 -5.83 17.93 -31.07
N ARG A 182 -6.65 16.88 -30.90
CA ARG A 182 -8.08 17.05 -31.18
C ARG A 182 -8.68 17.90 -30.07
N PRO A 183 -9.30 19.05 -30.38
CA PRO A 183 -10.13 19.73 -29.41
C PRO A 183 -11.21 18.74 -28.98
N TYR A 184 -11.22 18.38 -27.70
CA TYR A 184 -12.41 17.79 -27.12
C TYR A 184 -13.50 18.82 -27.36
N ALA A 185 -14.46 18.52 -28.24
CA ALA A 185 -15.71 19.23 -28.23
C ALA A 185 -16.25 19.03 -26.82
N ILE A 186 -16.14 20.08 -26.01
CA ILE A 186 -16.91 20.20 -24.78
C ILE A 186 -18.34 20.22 -25.27
N VAL A 187 -18.96 19.04 -25.35
CA VAL A 187 -20.40 18.96 -25.34
C VAL A 187 -20.77 19.47 -23.97
N GLU A 188 -21.09 20.75 -23.89
CA GLU A 188 -21.94 21.25 -22.83
C GLU A 188 -23.24 20.49 -23.00
N ASP A 189 -23.36 19.38 -22.28
CA ASP A 189 -24.63 18.73 -22.07
C ASP A 189 -25.48 19.68 -21.22
N GLU A 190 -26.13 20.63 -21.89
CA GLU A 190 -27.48 21.06 -21.52
C GLU A 190 -28.45 19.90 -21.81
N ILE A 191 -28.21 18.74 -21.17
CA ILE A 191 -29.22 17.68 -21.08
C ILE A 191 -30.03 18.00 -19.81
N PRO A 192 -31.36 18.13 -19.89
CA PRO A 192 -32.20 18.35 -18.70
C PRO A 192 -31.91 17.27 -17.67
N GLU A 193 -31.80 17.62 -16.38
CA GLU A 193 -31.49 16.68 -15.29
C GLU A 193 -32.29 15.37 -15.46
N PRO A 194 -31.62 14.25 -15.84
CA PRO A 194 -32.28 12.96 -15.86
C PRO A 194 -32.66 12.61 -14.42
N ASP A 195 -33.91 12.19 -14.19
CA ASP A 195 -34.43 11.80 -12.89
C ASP A 195 -33.46 10.86 -12.16
N MET A 196 -33.22 11.04 -10.86
CA MET A 196 -32.27 10.18 -10.11
C MET A 196 -32.59 8.68 -10.24
N VAL A 197 -33.86 8.34 -10.43
CA VAL A 197 -34.35 6.98 -10.71
C VAL A 197 -33.69 6.40 -11.97
N THR A 198 -33.59 7.18 -13.04
CA THR A 198 -33.00 6.75 -14.32
C THR A 198 -31.50 6.44 -14.20
N VAL A 199 -30.78 7.14 -13.31
CA VAL A 199 -29.34 6.91 -13.11
C VAL A 199 -29.07 5.58 -12.42
N PHE A 200 -29.81 5.27 -11.35
CA PHE A 200 -29.63 3.99 -10.64
C PHE A 200 -30.19 2.79 -11.41
N GLU A 201 -31.18 2.99 -12.29
CA GLU A 201 -31.66 1.94 -13.20
C GLU A 201 -30.67 1.63 -14.33
N GLN A 202 -29.89 2.63 -14.77
CA GLN A 202 -28.83 2.48 -15.78
C GLN A 202 -27.49 1.99 -15.19
N CYS A 203 -27.30 2.06 -13.87
CA CYS A 203 -26.06 1.69 -13.21
C CYS A 203 -26.17 0.35 -12.46
N ARG A 204 -25.14 -0.50 -12.59
CA ARG A 204 -25.00 -1.71 -11.76
C ARG A 204 -24.30 -1.39 -10.43
N PRO A 205 -24.67 -2.04 -9.30
CA PRO A 205 -23.92 -1.93 -8.05
C PRO A 205 -22.47 -2.44 -8.24
N ILE A 206 -21.49 -1.66 -7.78
CA ILE A 206 -20.08 -2.08 -7.79
C ILE A 206 -19.85 -3.07 -6.65
N GLN A 207 -19.37 -4.28 -6.97
CA GLN A 207 -19.19 -5.35 -5.98
C GLN A 207 -17.80 -5.34 -5.31
N LYS A 208 -16.76 -4.93 -6.04
CA LYS A 208 -15.38 -4.87 -5.52
C LYS A 208 -15.07 -3.48 -4.99
N LEU A 209 -15.57 -3.19 -3.80
CA LEU A 209 -15.30 -1.93 -3.10
C LEU A 209 -14.43 -2.19 -1.88
N GLU A 210 -13.53 -1.25 -1.61
CA GLU A 210 -12.74 -1.18 -0.40
C GLU A 210 -13.01 0.14 0.30
N PHE A 211 -13.19 0.10 1.61
CA PHE A 211 -13.42 1.28 2.43
C PHE A 211 -12.26 1.43 3.40
N TYR A 212 -11.65 2.62 3.42
CA TYR A 212 -10.60 2.95 4.37
C TYR A 212 -10.83 4.33 4.99
N SER A 213 -10.26 4.56 6.17
CA SER A 213 -10.39 5.80 6.92
C SER A 213 -9.22 5.92 7.87
N LYS A 214 -8.46 6.99 7.77
CA LYS A 214 -7.31 7.26 8.66
C LYS A 214 -7.80 7.58 10.07
N ALA A 215 -8.94 8.24 10.18
CA ALA A 215 -9.61 8.49 11.47
C ALA A 215 -10.01 7.21 12.20
N LEU A 216 -10.38 6.17 11.46
CA LEU A 216 -10.91 4.91 12.00
C LEU A 216 -9.92 3.75 11.97
N GLU A 217 -8.77 3.89 11.31
CA GLU A 217 -7.73 2.85 11.13
C GLU A 217 -7.29 2.20 12.46
N HIS A 218 -7.29 2.96 13.55
CA HIS A 218 -6.94 2.46 14.88
C HIS A 218 -8.01 1.57 15.53
N ILE A 219 -9.22 1.51 14.96
CA ILE A 219 -10.38 0.78 15.48
C ILE A 219 -10.81 -0.32 14.49
N TYR A 220 -10.80 0.00 13.20
CA TYR A 220 -11.16 -0.90 12.11
C TYR A 220 -10.06 -0.85 11.06
N ASP A 221 -9.44 -1.99 10.75
CA ASP A 221 -8.61 -2.11 9.57
C ASP A 221 -9.47 -2.04 8.29
N THR A 222 -8.83 -1.91 7.14
CA THR A 222 -9.50 -1.74 5.84
C THR A 222 -10.47 -2.89 5.53
N ALA A 223 -10.11 -4.13 5.89
CA ALA A 223 -10.95 -5.30 5.63
C ALA A 223 -12.19 -5.33 6.53
N GLU A 224 -12.03 -5.07 7.84
CA GLU A 224 -13.12 -5.03 8.80
C GLU A 224 -14.05 -3.82 8.56
N LEU A 225 -13.48 -2.67 8.18
CA LEU A 225 -14.26 -1.48 7.82
C LEU A 225 -15.13 -1.75 6.58
N THR A 226 -14.53 -2.31 5.52
CA THR A 226 -15.24 -2.73 4.31
C THR A 226 -16.37 -3.70 4.61
N LYS A 227 -16.09 -4.73 5.41
CA LYS A 227 -17.09 -5.74 5.81
C LYS A 227 -18.25 -5.11 6.59
N ARG A 228 -17.98 -4.17 7.50
CA ARG A 228 -19.01 -3.51 8.32
C ARG A 228 -19.91 -2.56 7.54
N ILE A 229 -19.38 -1.85 6.54
CA ILE A 229 -20.20 -0.95 5.68
C ILE A 229 -21.08 -1.77 4.73
N THR A 230 -20.55 -2.86 4.18
CA THR A 230 -21.24 -3.64 3.15
C THR A 230 -22.22 -4.68 3.72
N SER A 231 -22.03 -5.12 4.97
CA SER A 231 -22.92 -6.10 5.61
C SER A 231 -24.06 -5.42 6.36
N SER A 232 -25.29 -5.86 6.09
CA SER A 232 -26.48 -5.42 6.81
C SER A 232 -26.37 -5.71 8.32
N GLY A 233 -26.70 -4.72 9.16
CA GLY A 233 -26.76 -4.89 10.63
C GLY A 233 -25.43 -4.64 11.37
N MET A 234 -24.35 -4.32 10.65
CA MET A 234 -23.11 -3.87 11.26
C MET A 234 -23.01 -2.35 11.24
N SER A 235 -22.47 -1.78 12.32
CA SER A 235 -22.26 -0.33 12.45
C SER A 235 -20.80 -0.01 12.71
N ILE A 236 -20.42 1.20 12.27
CA ILE A 236 -19.10 1.79 12.50
C ILE A 236 -19.29 2.96 13.45
N VAL A 237 -18.42 3.02 14.45
CA VAL A 237 -18.52 4.03 15.50
C VAL A 237 -17.22 4.83 15.53
N CYS A 238 -17.32 6.13 15.24
CA CYS A 238 -16.27 7.09 15.52
C CYS A 238 -16.48 7.70 16.91
N LEU A 239 -15.57 7.44 17.85
CA LEU A 239 -15.68 7.92 19.24
C LEU A 239 -14.82 9.14 19.57
N LYS A 240 -13.83 9.46 18.71
CA LYS A 240 -12.75 10.41 19.04
C LYS A 240 -12.81 11.71 18.26
N GLN A 241 -13.42 11.72 17.08
CA GLN A 241 -13.39 12.87 16.20
C GLN A 241 -14.80 13.38 15.93
N ARG A 242 -14.94 14.71 15.89
CA ARG A 242 -16.19 15.39 15.52
C ARG A 242 -16.48 15.23 14.03
N GLU A 243 -15.45 15.03 13.24
CA GLU A 243 -15.52 14.78 11.82
C GLU A 243 -14.64 13.58 11.50
N PHE A 244 -15.05 12.73 10.58
CA PHE A 244 -14.22 11.62 10.10
C PHE A 244 -14.49 11.40 8.62
N GLU A 245 -13.43 11.04 7.90
CA GLU A 245 -13.50 10.68 6.50
C GLU A 245 -13.70 9.18 6.34
N VAL A 246 -14.46 8.79 5.32
CA VAL A 246 -14.46 7.42 4.79
C VAL A 246 -14.15 7.54 3.30
N VAL A 247 -13.07 6.91 2.88
CA VAL A 247 -12.72 6.83 1.46
C VAL A 247 -13.27 5.53 0.92
N VAL A 248 -14.05 5.64 -0.15
CA VAL A 248 -14.56 4.53 -0.95
C VAL A 248 -13.63 4.36 -2.14
N LYS A 249 -12.92 3.24 -2.18
CA LYS A 249 -12.05 2.86 -3.28
C LYS A 249 -12.71 1.79 -4.12
N ASN A 250 -12.89 2.09 -5.40
CA ASN A 250 -13.32 1.11 -6.39
C ASN A 250 -12.12 0.26 -6.82
N LEU A 251 -12.19 -1.04 -6.56
CA LEU A 251 -11.19 -2.02 -7.00
C LEU A 251 -11.57 -2.70 -8.32
N ASP A 252 -12.75 -2.41 -8.88
CA ASP A 252 -13.15 -2.85 -10.21
C ASP A 252 -12.79 -1.79 -11.26
N TRP A 253 -11.68 -2.03 -11.94
CA TRP A 253 -11.13 -1.17 -13.00
C TRP A 253 -12.05 -1.07 -14.23
N ASN A 254 -13.08 -1.91 -14.34
CA ASN A 254 -14.07 -1.86 -15.41
C ASN A 254 -15.30 -1.00 -15.07
N CYS A 255 -15.39 -0.49 -13.84
CA CYS A 255 -16.51 0.33 -13.39
C CYS A 255 -16.02 1.72 -12.99
N ILE A 256 -16.87 2.74 -13.14
CA ILE A 256 -16.62 4.11 -12.66
C ILE A 256 -17.71 4.44 -11.63
N ILE A 257 -17.35 5.18 -10.58
CA ILE A 257 -18.32 5.63 -9.58
C ILE A 257 -19.16 6.76 -10.19
N CYS A 258 -20.41 6.46 -10.54
CA CYS A 258 -21.36 7.42 -11.13
C CYS A 258 -22.32 8.03 -10.09
N ALA A 259 -22.62 7.27 -9.04
CA ALA A 259 -23.50 7.69 -7.95
C ALA A 259 -23.16 6.95 -6.67
N LEU A 260 -23.54 7.53 -5.54
CA LEU A 260 -23.42 6.94 -4.21
C LEU A 260 -24.80 6.89 -3.56
N ARG A 261 -25.05 5.81 -2.82
CA ARG A 261 -26.25 5.64 -2.02
C ARG A 261 -25.86 5.52 -0.56
N ILE A 262 -26.35 6.43 0.27
CA ILE A 262 -26.02 6.50 1.69
C ILE A 262 -27.28 6.19 2.49
N GLU A 263 -27.32 5.05 3.16
CA GLU A 263 -28.41 4.69 4.06
C GLU A 263 -28.10 5.13 5.50
N VAL A 264 -29.08 5.76 6.13
CA VAL A 264 -28.92 6.35 7.47
C VAL A 264 -30.09 5.97 8.36
N THR A 265 -29.78 5.51 9.58
CA THR A 265 -30.77 5.19 10.63
C THR A 265 -30.83 6.30 11.70
N PRO A 266 -32.00 6.54 12.31
CA PRO A 266 -32.26 7.76 13.11
C PRO A 266 -31.46 7.86 14.42
N ASP A 267 -30.95 6.76 14.97
CA ASP A 267 -30.55 6.73 16.38
C ASP A 267 -29.08 7.11 16.66
N LYS A 268 -28.19 7.07 15.66
CA LYS A 268 -26.74 7.38 15.82
C LYS A 268 -26.07 7.82 14.51
N CYS A 269 -26.74 8.66 13.72
CA CYS A 269 -26.24 9.09 12.42
C CYS A 269 -25.38 10.37 12.49
N PRO A 270 -24.42 10.53 11.56
CA PRO A 270 -23.77 11.80 11.33
C PRO A 270 -24.80 12.89 10.99
N THR A 271 -24.47 14.12 11.36
CA THR A 271 -25.29 15.31 11.08
C THR A 271 -25.28 15.66 9.59
N SER A 272 -24.13 15.57 8.94
CA SER A 272 -24.03 15.77 7.50
C SER A 272 -22.84 15.03 6.91
N VAL A 273 -22.91 14.77 5.61
CA VAL A 273 -21.81 14.27 4.79
C VAL A 273 -21.46 15.29 3.73
N THR A 274 -20.16 15.49 3.48
CA THR A 274 -19.68 16.33 2.39
C THR A 274 -19.01 15.46 1.35
N VAL A 275 -19.42 15.61 0.09
CA VAL A 275 -18.92 14.86 -1.07
C VAL A 275 -18.65 15.86 -2.20
N PHE A 276 -17.43 15.91 -2.73
CA PHE A 276 -16.98 16.92 -3.71
C PHE A 276 -17.36 18.37 -3.34
N GLY A 277 -17.23 18.74 -2.06
CA GLY A 277 -17.59 20.07 -1.55
C GLY A 277 -19.10 20.33 -1.37
N LYS A 278 -19.97 19.43 -1.84
CA LYS A 278 -21.42 19.51 -1.61
C LYS A 278 -21.77 18.88 -0.27
N LYS A 279 -22.38 19.66 0.62
CA LYS A 279 -22.82 19.23 1.95
C LYS A 279 -24.27 18.73 1.91
N ILE A 280 -24.51 17.53 2.41
CA ILE A 280 -25.82 16.88 2.49
C ILE A 280 -26.17 16.66 3.96
N ASN A 281 -27.31 17.18 4.39
CA ASN A 281 -27.79 16.97 5.76
C ASN A 281 -28.39 15.57 5.88
N LEU A 282 -27.88 14.79 6.84
CA LEU A 282 -28.26 13.40 7.06
C LEU A 282 -29.22 13.24 8.25
N GLN A 283 -29.59 14.33 8.94
CA GLN A 283 -30.53 14.27 10.06
C GLN A 283 -31.93 13.86 9.59
N THR A 284 -32.40 12.72 10.08
CA THR A 284 -33.72 12.17 9.76
C THR A 284 -34.37 11.54 10.99
N LYS A 285 -35.71 11.59 11.06
CA LYS A 285 -36.52 10.96 12.12
C LYS A 285 -36.81 9.48 11.86
N MET A 286 -36.53 9.00 10.64
CA MET A 286 -36.79 7.62 10.19
C MET A 286 -35.62 7.16 9.32
N SER A 287 -35.46 5.84 9.11
CA SER A 287 -34.45 5.35 8.16
C SER A 287 -34.67 5.98 6.78
N ARG A 288 -33.61 6.53 6.18
CA ARG A 288 -33.67 7.17 4.87
C ARG A 288 -32.42 6.87 4.07
N ILE A 289 -32.63 6.84 2.76
CA ILE A 289 -31.59 6.72 1.75
C ILE A 289 -31.35 8.11 1.15
N PHE A 290 -30.08 8.49 1.07
CA PHE A 290 -29.62 9.71 0.42
C PHE A 290 -28.81 9.33 -0.82
N ASP A 291 -29.35 9.67 -1.98
CA ASP A 291 -28.71 9.42 -3.26
C ASP A 291 -27.88 10.63 -3.69
N VAL A 292 -26.62 10.39 -4.05
CA VAL A 292 -25.66 11.41 -4.46
C VAL A 292 -25.20 11.08 -5.87
N ARG A 293 -25.67 11.85 -6.85
CA ARG A 293 -25.20 11.76 -8.22
C ARG A 293 -23.88 12.51 -8.39
N LEU A 294 -22.93 11.90 -9.08
CA LEU A 294 -21.71 12.57 -9.52
C LEU A 294 -21.92 13.10 -10.94
N THR A 295 -21.39 14.29 -11.21
CA THR A 295 -21.27 14.78 -12.60
C THR A 295 -20.21 13.98 -13.35
N ARG A 296 -20.25 13.97 -14.69
CA ARG A 296 -19.22 13.32 -15.51
C ARG A 296 -17.81 13.79 -15.14
N LYS A 297 -17.63 15.10 -14.90
CA LYS A 297 -16.35 15.66 -14.44
C LYS A 297 -15.93 15.08 -13.08
N GLN A 298 -16.85 14.98 -12.11
CA GLN A 298 -16.57 14.41 -10.80
C GLN A 298 -16.21 12.92 -10.87
N SER A 299 -16.98 12.12 -11.62
CA SER A 299 -16.74 10.68 -11.81
C SER A 299 -15.40 10.38 -12.47
N ILE A 300 -14.93 11.23 -13.39
CA ILE A 300 -13.60 11.10 -14.00
C ILE A 300 -12.51 11.58 -13.04
N SER A 301 -12.71 12.74 -12.41
CA SER A 301 -11.71 13.34 -11.52
C SER A 301 -11.45 12.58 -10.22
N CYS A 302 -12.37 11.70 -9.82
CA CYS A 302 -12.25 10.96 -8.57
C CYS A 302 -11.25 9.80 -8.65
N ASN A 303 -10.78 9.42 -9.84
CA ASN A 303 -9.73 8.42 -10.04
C ASN A 303 -9.93 7.15 -9.18
N ASN A 304 -11.12 6.55 -9.28
CA ASN A 304 -11.58 5.38 -8.51
C ASN A 304 -11.73 5.56 -6.99
N GLU A 305 -11.48 6.74 -6.43
CA GLU A 305 -11.62 7.01 -5.00
C GLU A 305 -12.57 8.19 -4.73
N VAL A 306 -13.55 7.98 -3.84
CA VAL A 306 -14.44 9.05 -3.38
C VAL A 306 -14.35 9.18 -1.86
N THR A 307 -14.00 10.38 -1.40
CA THR A 307 -13.95 10.70 0.03
C THR A 307 -15.29 11.25 0.52
N LEU A 308 -15.83 10.63 1.56
CA LEU A 308 -17.03 11.05 2.28
C LEU A 308 -16.63 11.64 3.63
N ASN A 309 -16.84 12.93 3.83
CA ASN A 309 -16.51 13.60 5.08
C ASN A 309 -17.75 13.73 5.96
N PHE A 310 -17.83 12.94 7.03
CA PHE A 310 -18.95 12.94 7.97
C PHE A 310 -18.69 13.88 9.14
N THR A 311 -19.74 14.55 9.61
CA THR A 311 -19.69 15.49 10.75
C THR A 311 -20.73 15.12 11.79
N CYS A 312 -20.39 15.16 13.08
CA CYS A 312 -21.26 14.77 14.19
C CYS A 312 -21.32 15.87 15.27
N ASN A 313 -22.52 16.40 15.55
CA ASN A 313 -22.70 17.46 16.53
C ASN A 313 -23.01 16.97 17.97
N ASN A 314 -23.45 15.71 18.14
CA ASN A 314 -23.84 15.19 19.46
C ASN A 314 -22.94 14.02 19.89
N VAL A 315 -22.19 14.22 20.99
CA VAL A 315 -21.26 13.23 21.55
C VAL A 315 -21.80 12.73 22.88
N PHE A 316 -22.08 11.43 22.97
CA PHE A 316 -22.42 10.75 24.23
C PHE A 316 -21.49 9.55 24.42
N GLY A 317 -21.04 9.32 25.66
CA GLY A 317 -20.08 8.26 25.98
C GLY A 317 -20.45 7.45 27.23
N LYS A 318 -19.99 6.20 27.26
CA LYS A 318 -19.92 5.32 28.46
C LYS A 318 -18.48 4.83 28.63
N THR A 319 -18.12 4.38 29.83
CA THR A 319 -16.76 3.88 30.09
C THR A 319 -16.50 2.56 29.34
N LYS A 320 -15.23 2.28 29.00
CA LYS A 320 -14.83 1.05 28.28
C LYS A 320 -15.27 -0.25 28.97
N LYS A 321 -15.42 -0.21 30.30
CA LYS A 321 -15.90 -1.32 31.14
C LYS A 321 -17.39 -1.57 30.93
N ASP A 322 -18.18 -0.51 30.83
CA ASP A 322 -19.64 -0.59 30.62
C ASP A 322 -20.02 -0.88 29.16
N PHE A 323 -19.07 -0.73 28.23
CA PHE A 323 -19.25 -0.98 26.80
C PHE A 323 -18.82 -2.39 26.36
N GLY A 324 -18.18 -3.17 27.23
CA GLY A 324 -17.81 -4.56 26.95
C GLY A 324 -16.80 -4.74 25.80
N PHE A 325 -15.91 -3.77 25.59
CA PHE A 325 -15.00 -3.78 24.43
C PHE A 325 -13.89 -4.85 24.57
N PRO A 326 -13.67 -5.73 23.58
CA PRO A 326 -12.61 -6.72 23.61
C PRO A 326 -11.24 -6.07 23.33
N THR A 327 -10.27 -6.29 24.21
CA THR A 327 -8.87 -5.87 24.00
C THR A 327 -8.18 -6.83 23.03
N ALA A 328 -8.10 -6.45 21.75
CA ALA A 328 -7.20 -7.11 20.79
C ALA A 328 -5.82 -6.44 20.84
N SER A 329 -4.79 -7.23 21.12
CA SER A 329 -3.38 -6.85 20.95
C SER A 329 -2.80 -7.70 19.82
N TYR A 330 -2.37 -7.10 18.71
CA TYR A 330 -1.64 -7.81 17.67
C TYR A 330 -0.28 -8.27 18.22
N ARG A 331 0.04 -9.56 18.05
CA ARG A 331 1.34 -10.15 18.40
C ARG A 331 2.02 -10.60 17.11
N PHE A 332 3.23 -10.12 16.86
CA PHE A 332 4.13 -10.75 15.91
C PHE A 332 4.74 -11.97 16.61
N ASP A 333 4.39 -13.18 16.16
CA ASP A 333 5.00 -14.41 16.66
C ASP A 333 6.38 -14.57 16.01
N GLN A 334 7.41 -14.02 16.66
CA GLN A 334 8.79 -14.39 16.37
C GLN A 334 8.97 -15.89 16.66
N ILE A 335 9.50 -16.64 15.69
CA ILE A 335 9.84 -18.06 15.85
C ILE A 335 10.92 -18.17 16.93
N ILE A 336 10.56 -18.76 18.07
CA ILE A 336 11.44 -18.91 19.22
C ILE A 336 12.48 -20.01 18.96
N THR A 337 13.76 -19.68 19.09
CA THR A 337 14.88 -20.62 18.93
C THR A 337 14.96 -21.58 20.13
N LEU A 338 15.61 -22.73 19.97
CA LEU A 338 15.77 -23.72 21.04
C LEU A 338 16.43 -23.14 22.33
N PRO A 339 17.47 -22.29 22.26
CA PRO A 339 18.01 -21.60 23.44
C PRO A 339 16.99 -20.70 24.15
N GLU A 340 16.16 -19.98 23.40
CA GLU A 340 15.14 -19.08 23.95
C GLU A 340 13.98 -19.85 24.58
N GLN A 341 13.59 -20.99 23.98
CA GLN A 341 12.62 -21.92 24.59
C GLN A 341 13.14 -22.46 25.92
N LEU A 342 14.42 -22.81 25.99
CA LEU A 342 15.07 -23.29 27.21
C LEU A 342 15.07 -22.22 28.30
N VAL A 343 15.45 -20.98 27.97
CA VAL A 343 15.43 -19.85 28.92
C VAL A 343 14.01 -19.53 29.38
N ALA A 344 13.04 -19.48 28.47
CA ALA A 344 11.63 -19.22 28.80
C ALA A 344 11.05 -20.32 29.71
N SER A 345 11.39 -21.59 29.44
CA SER A 345 10.97 -22.75 30.24
C SER A 345 11.62 -22.74 31.63
N PHE A 346 12.90 -22.38 31.71
CA PHE A 346 13.61 -22.21 32.97
C PHE A 346 12.96 -21.12 33.84
N ILE A 347 12.71 -19.92 33.28
CA ILE A 347 12.06 -18.81 33.99
C ILE A 347 10.66 -19.22 34.49
N SER A 348 9.89 -19.89 33.64
CA SER A 348 8.55 -20.41 33.99
C SER A 348 8.61 -21.41 35.16
N THR A 349 9.60 -22.30 35.14
CA THR A 349 9.82 -23.29 36.20
C THR A 349 10.20 -22.60 37.51
N CYS A 350 11.10 -21.61 37.48
CA CYS A 350 11.45 -20.82 38.65
C CYS A 350 10.25 -20.07 39.24
N CYS A 351 9.39 -19.47 38.41
CA CYS A 351 8.18 -18.79 38.88
C CYS A 351 7.24 -19.75 39.60
N ARG A 352 7.05 -20.96 39.08
CA ARG A 352 6.23 -22.01 39.70
C ARG A 352 6.83 -22.46 41.04
N LEU A 353 8.14 -22.74 41.07
CA LEU A 353 8.84 -23.13 42.29
C LEU A 353 8.77 -22.03 43.37
N HIS A 354 8.90 -20.76 43.00
CA HIS A 354 8.76 -19.64 43.94
C HIS A 354 7.37 -19.62 44.59
N SER A 355 6.32 -19.80 43.77
CA SER A 355 4.93 -19.82 44.25
C SER A 355 4.64 -20.99 45.20
N CYS A 356 5.27 -22.14 44.99
CA CYS A 356 5.10 -23.33 45.83
C CYS A 356 5.90 -23.27 47.12
N THR A 357 7.09 -22.67 47.10
CA THR A 357 8.04 -22.80 48.20
C THR A 357 7.82 -21.80 49.33
N LYS A 358 7.21 -20.62 49.10
CA LYS A 358 6.86 -19.52 50.05
C LYS A 358 7.91 -19.11 51.12
N ARG A 359 9.03 -19.81 51.26
CA ARG A 359 9.97 -19.79 52.40
C ARG A 359 11.41 -19.48 51.99
N LYS A 360 11.79 -19.61 50.71
CA LYS A 360 13.12 -19.18 50.22
C LYS A 360 12.95 -18.06 49.21
N ARG A 361 13.40 -16.86 49.59
CA ARG A 361 13.51 -15.73 48.66
C ARG A 361 14.46 -16.13 47.53
N MET A 362 13.96 -16.12 46.30
CA MET A 362 14.76 -16.41 45.12
C MET A 362 15.41 -15.12 44.58
N ASP A 363 15.86 -14.24 45.48
CA ASP A 363 16.40 -12.91 45.14
C ASP A 363 17.62 -13.00 44.20
N TRP A 364 18.32 -14.14 44.19
CA TRP A 364 19.41 -14.45 43.26
C TRP A 364 18.98 -14.48 41.79
N LEU A 365 17.68 -14.64 41.50
CA LEU A 365 17.13 -14.57 40.14
C LEU A 365 16.86 -13.13 39.67
N LEU A 366 16.95 -12.14 40.57
CA LEU A 366 16.67 -10.74 40.23
C LEU A 366 17.57 -10.21 39.11
N PRO A 367 18.90 -10.45 39.10
CA PRO A 367 19.76 -10.01 37.99
C PRO A 367 19.38 -10.63 36.65
N LEU A 368 18.94 -11.89 36.65
CA LEU A 368 18.48 -12.60 35.45
C LEU A 368 17.19 -11.98 34.90
N ALA A 369 16.23 -11.71 35.78
CA ALA A 369 14.99 -11.04 35.41
C ALA A 369 15.26 -9.62 34.87
N LEU A 370 16.18 -8.88 35.48
CA LEU A 370 16.55 -7.55 35.02
C LEU A 370 17.23 -7.55 33.65
N LYS A 371 18.09 -8.53 33.37
CA LYS A 371 18.78 -8.65 32.08
C LYS A 371 17.83 -8.91 30.91
N PHE A 372 16.83 -9.78 31.09
CA PHE A 372 15.85 -10.09 30.04
C PHE A 372 14.68 -9.12 29.96
N THR A 373 14.53 -8.23 30.94
CA THR A 373 13.57 -7.10 30.90
C THR A 373 14.22 -5.79 30.46
N ALA A 374 15.51 -5.84 30.13
CA ALA A 374 16.25 -4.68 29.70
C ALA A 374 15.68 -4.16 28.36
N PRO A 375 15.72 -2.83 28.15
CA PRO A 375 15.15 -2.19 26.96
C PRO A 375 15.84 -2.59 25.64
N ASP A 376 17.06 -3.07 25.69
CA ASP A 376 17.87 -3.58 24.59
C ASP A 376 17.60 -5.05 24.26
N PHE A 377 16.78 -5.75 25.06
CA PHE A 377 16.44 -7.15 24.83
C PHE A 377 15.16 -7.28 24.00
N GLU A 378 15.32 -7.68 22.72
CA GLU A 378 14.26 -7.60 21.71
C GLU A 378 13.26 -8.78 21.72
N HIS A 379 13.59 -9.92 22.32
CA HIS A 379 12.75 -11.12 22.21
C HIS A 379 11.52 -11.09 23.14
N ILE A 380 10.33 -10.99 22.54
CA ILE A 380 9.04 -10.75 23.23
C ILE A 380 8.70 -11.84 24.26
N THR A 381 8.79 -13.13 23.90
CA THR A 381 8.40 -14.24 24.79
C THR A 381 9.27 -14.33 26.03
N VAL A 382 10.60 -14.27 25.87
CA VAL A 382 11.56 -14.30 26.98
C VAL A 382 11.42 -13.05 27.85
N ASN A 383 11.26 -11.86 27.24
CA ASN A 383 11.00 -10.61 27.96
C ASN A 383 9.73 -10.70 28.81
N HIS A 384 8.63 -11.21 28.25
CA HIS A 384 7.37 -11.37 28.96
C HIS A 384 7.50 -12.32 30.17
N ARG A 385 8.20 -13.44 30.02
CA ARG A 385 8.47 -14.37 31.14
C ARG A 385 9.34 -13.72 32.21
N ALA A 386 10.35 -12.96 31.80
CA ALA A 386 11.20 -12.22 32.73
C ALA A 386 10.46 -11.11 33.48
N LEU A 387 9.49 -10.42 32.85
CA LEU A 387 8.63 -9.44 33.51
C LEU A 387 7.75 -10.08 34.59
N ILE A 388 7.22 -11.28 34.33
CA ILE A 388 6.45 -12.05 35.32
C ILE A 388 7.33 -12.39 36.53
N LEU A 389 8.55 -12.88 36.27
CA LEU A 389 9.51 -13.19 37.33
C LEU A 389 9.89 -11.94 38.14
N LEU A 390 10.17 -10.82 37.46
CA LEU A 390 10.48 -9.55 38.11
C LEU A 390 9.35 -9.06 39.01
N ARG A 391 8.09 -9.23 38.58
CA ARG A 391 6.92 -8.87 39.37
C ARG A 391 6.74 -9.75 40.62
N GLN A 392 7.14 -11.02 40.55
CA GLN A 392 7.12 -11.91 41.71
C GLN A 392 8.22 -11.57 42.72
N LEU A 393 9.42 -11.24 42.22
CA LEU A 393 10.55 -10.83 43.05
C LEU A 393 10.35 -9.43 43.66
N SER A 394 9.51 -8.59 43.04
CA SER A 394 9.19 -7.23 43.48
C SER A 394 7.70 -7.06 43.76
N PRO A 395 7.25 -7.48 44.96
CA PRO A 395 5.84 -7.62 45.28
C PRO A 395 5.09 -6.29 45.33
N THR A 396 5.79 -5.19 45.64
CA THR A 396 5.20 -3.85 45.64
C THR A 396 5.40 -3.18 44.27
N THR A 397 4.33 -2.57 43.76
CA THR A 397 4.38 -1.74 42.54
C THR A 397 5.49 -0.70 42.54
N PRO A 398 5.75 0.05 43.63
CA PRO A 398 6.90 0.96 43.66
C PRO A 398 8.25 0.25 43.50
N SER A 399 8.48 -0.88 44.18
CA SER A 399 9.74 -1.64 44.07
C SER A 399 9.99 -2.17 42.65
N PHE A 400 8.94 -2.71 42.02
CA PHE A 400 9.01 -3.19 40.63
C PHE A 400 9.41 -2.07 39.66
N LEU A 401 8.79 -0.90 39.82
CA LEU A 401 9.05 0.24 38.98
C LEU A 401 10.44 0.84 39.23
N GLU A 402 10.87 0.93 40.48
CA GLU A 402 12.22 1.39 40.84
C GLU A 402 13.30 0.51 40.23
N GLN A 403 13.13 -0.80 40.24
CA GLN A 403 14.07 -1.73 39.62
C GLN A 403 14.11 -1.60 38.09
N LYS A 404 12.96 -1.47 37.44
CA LYS A 404 12.88 -1.27 35.99
C LYS A 404 13.53 0.06 35.58
N ASP A 405 13.21 1.14 36.29
CA ASP A 405 13.80 2.44 36.05
C ASP A 405 15.32 2.36 36.29
N ALA A 406 15.76 1.68 37.35
CA ALA A 406 17.18 1.56 37.67
C ALA A 406 18.00 0.89 36.57
N THR A 407 17.48 -0.18 35.98
CA THR A 407 18.10 -0.95 34.88
C THR A 407 18.18 -0.15 33.59
N LEU A 408 17.11 0.55 33.21
CA LEU A 408 17.10 1.43 32.04
C LEU A 408 18.19 2.50 32.13
N PHE A 409 18.31 3.16 33.29
CA PHE A 409 19.35 4.17 33.49
C PHE A 409 20.76 3.55 33.58
N SER A 410 20.94 2.31 34.06
CA SER A 410 22.26 1.66 34.01
C SER A 410 22.66 1.26 32.59
N SER A 411 21.72 0.78 31.77
CA SER A 411 21.99 0.49 30.35
C SER A 411 22.45 1.76 29.62
N LEU A 412 21.78 2.90 29.85
CA LEU A 412 22.20 4.18 29.27
C LEU A 412 23.62 4.61 29.69
N ILE A 413 23.98 4.43 30.95
CA ILE A 413 25.33 4.77 31.43
C ILE A 413 26.39 3.86 30.80
N ASN A 414 26.11 2.56 30.72
CA ASN A 414 27.03 1.61 30.09
C ASN A 414 27.23 1.91 28.60
N HIS A 415 26.15 2.21 27.87
CA HIS A 415 26.20 2.58 26.45
C HIS A 415 26.92 3.91 26.19
N ARG A 416 26.78 4.87 27.12
CA ARG A 416 27.56 6.12 27.09
C ARG A 416 29.06 5.83 27.24
N ASN A 417 29.44 4.95 28.15
CA ASN A 417 30.83 4.60 28.40
C ASN A 417 31.45 3.76 27.26
N SER A 418 30.64 2.99 26.53
CA SER A 418 31.07 2.21 25.36
C SER A 418 31.06 2.97 24.03
N GLY A 419 30.65 4.24 24.03
CA GLY A 419 30.60 5.09 22.82
C GLY A 419 29.53 4.68 21.79
N THR A 420 28.62 3.77 22.16
CA THR A 420 27.62 3.18 21.25
C THR A 420 26.23 3.35 21.83
N LEU A 421 25.47 4.36 21.37
CA LEU A 421 24.09 4.55 21.80
C LEU A 421 23.13 4.02 20.72
N GLN A 422 22.43 2.92 21.02
CA GLN A 422 21.41 2.38 20.12
C GLN A 422 20.14 3.26 20.14
N LEU A 423 19.56 3.50 18.96
CA LEU A 423 18.34 4.31 18.81
C LEU A 423 17.13 3.70 19.54
N SER A 424 17.04 2.37 19.58
CA SER A 424 16.00 1.62 20.32
C SER A 424 16.03 1.94 21.82
N LEU A 425 17.23 1.97 22.42
CA LEU A 425 17.44 2.34 23.82
C LEU A 425 17.06 3.80 24.09
N PHE A 426 17.37 4.72 23.17
CA PHE A 426 16.98 6.12 23.28
C PHE A 426 15.46 6.30 23.23
N ASN A 427 14.78 5.58 22.34
CA ASN A 427 13.33 5.58 22.24
C ASN A 427 12.68 4.98 23.49
N ALA A 428 13.18 3.85 23.99
CA ALA A 428 12.71 3.25 25.23
C ALA A 428 12.89 4.19 26.43
N PHE A 429 14.01 4.91 26.47
CA PHE A 429 14.26 5.93 27.48
C PHE A 429 13.29 7.12 27.36
N ALA A 430 13.07 7.65 26.16
CA ALA A 430 12.14 8.76 25.93
C ALA A 430 10.71 8.41 26.35
N VAL A 431 10.25 7.19 26.00
CA VAL A 431 8.93 6.68 26.41
C VAL A 431 8.84 6.56 27.92
N GLN A 432 9.84 5.98 28.57
CA GLN A 432 9.81 5.83 30.03
C GLN A 432 9.90 7.20 30.73
N LEU A 433 10.73 8.12 30.23
CA LEU A 433 10.85 9.47 30.76
C LEU A 433 9.52 10.22 30.67
N LYS A 434 8.79 10.07 29.55
CA LYS A 434 7.42 10.59 29.40
C LYS A 434 6.47 10.01 30.46
N VAL A 435 6.51 8.69 30.70
CA VAL A 435 5.66 8.06 31.72
C VAL A 435 6.00 8.54 33.13
N ILE A 436 7.29 8.64 33.47
CA ILE A 436 7.71 9.07 34.81
C ILE A 436 7.36 10.56 35.01
N THR A 437 7.56 11.42 34.01
CA THR A 437 7.23 12.86 34.09
C THR A 437 5.72 13.13 34.12
N LEU A 438 4.88 12.29 33.52
CA LEU A 438 3.43 12.48 33.56
C LEU A 438 2.78 11.88 34.82
N HIS A 439 3.30 10.78 35.34
CA HIS A 439 2.60 10.00 36.37
C HIS A 439 3.38 9.78 37.67
N ARG A 440 4.69 10.03 37.69
CA ARG A 440 5.59 9.70 38.82
C ARG A 440 6.66 10.77 39.05
N VAL A 441 6.25 12.05 38.99
CA VAL A 441 7.16 13.22 39.09
C VAL A 441 7.99 13.22 40.39
N ALA A 442 7.38 12.85 41.52
CA ALA A 442 8.10 12.76 42.79
C ALA A 442 9.21 11.69 42.75
N SER A 443 8.93 10.52 42.16
CA SER A 443 9.93 9.47 41.95
C SER A 443 11.02 9.88 40.97
N PHE A 444 10.67 10.63 39.91
CA PHE A 444 11.63 11.23 38.97
C PHE A 444 12.61 12.16 39.68
N HIS A 445 12.08 13.10 40.47
CA HIS A 445 12.89 14.03 41.25
C HIS A 445 13.79 13.29 42.23
N GLN A 446 13.29 12.27 42.92
CA GLN A 446 14.11 11.46 43.84
C GLN A 446 15.20 10.65 43.12
N LEU A 447 14.90 10.09 41.94
CA LEU A 447 15.87 9.32 41.14
C LEU A 447 16.97 10.22 40.57
N ILE A 448 16.61 11.39 40.02
CA ILE A 448 17.58 12.40 39.57
C ILE A 448 18.42 12.86 40.75
N LYS A 449 17.79 13.23 41.88
CA LYS A 449 18.49 13.69 43.07
C LYS A 449 19.47 12.63 43.61
N LYS A 450 19.07 11.35 43.69
CA LYS A 450 19.95 10.24 44.12
C LYS A 450 21.12 9.99 43.18
N ARG A 451 20.94 10.16 41.86
CA ARG A 451 21.98 9.83 40.86
C ARG A 451 22.89 11.01 40.52
N TRP A 452 22.40 12.24 40.58
CA TRP A 452 23.20 13.45 40.34
C TRP A 452 23.93 13.97 41.58
N HIS A 453 23.44 13.70 42.81
CA HIS A 453 24.24 13.99 44.01
C HIS A 453 25.36 13.00 44.29
N LYS A 454 25.39 11.83 43.64
CA LYS A 454 26.49 10.86 43.79
C LYS A 454 27.74 11.21 42.94
N ASN A 455 27.64 12.20 42.06
CA ASN A 455 28.74 12.67 41.21
C ASN A 455 29.21 14.09 41.60
N LYS A 456 29.03 14.48 42.86
CA LYS A 456 29.74 15.61 43.48
C LYS A 456 30.60 15.08 44.61
#